data_AF-A0A7H8SBP9-F1
#
_entry.id   AF-A0A7H8SBP9-F1
#
_cell.length_a   1.000
_cell.length_b   1.000
_cell.length_c   1.000
_cell.angle_alpha   90.00
_cell.angle_beta   90.00
_cell.angle_gamma   90.00
#
_symmetry.space_group_name_H-M   'P 1'
#
loop_
_entity.id
_entity.type
_entity.pdbx_description
1 polymer ?
#
loop_
_entity_poly.entity_id
_entity_poly.type
_entity_poly.pdbx_seq_one_letter_code
_entity_poly.pdbx_strand_id
1 'polypeptide(L)'
;MSNNEFGKAMDKHQDKDVKQDDKTATKDSAEPSKKESSSKRRRRPVKPEGFKEFETLAKGIIEADGSSYYEWLHEQHQDIILNFNVSNQKQITNVAKKGE
;
A
#
# COMPACT_ATOMS: atom_id res chain seq x y z
N MET A 1 -38.31 24.49 -16.13
CA MET A 1 -37.86 23.18 -16.65
C MET A 1 -36.35 23.27 -16.74
N SER A 2 -35.63 22.57 -15.86
CA SER A 2 -34.16 22.63 -15.79
C SER A 2 -33.59 21.50 -16.61
N ASN A 3 -32.86 21.82 -17.68
CA ASN A 3 -32.21 20.84 -18.55
C ASN A 3 -30.81 20.53 -18.03
N ASN A 4 -30.55 19.24 -17.86
CA ASN A 4 -29.25 18.65 -17.57
C ASN A 4 -28.54 18.37 -18.90
N GLU A 5 -27.34 18.92 -19.10
CA GLU A 5 -26.56 18.65 -20.32
C GLU A 5 -25.06 18.56 -19.98
N PHE A 6 -24.65 17.40 -19.44
CA PHE A 6 -23.24 17.04 -19.28
C PHE A 6 -22.65 16.66 -20.65
N GLY A 7 -22.06 17.65 -21.31
CA GLY A 7 -21.35 17.53 -22.58
C GLY A 7 -19.93 16.96 -22.42
N LYS A 8 -19.78 15.75 -22.94
CA LYS A 8 -18.59 14.97 -23.35
C LYS A 8 -17.43 15.77 -24.00
N ALA A 9 -16.18 15.51 -23.58
CA ALA A 9 -14.98 15.50 -24.45
C ALA A 9 -13.79 14.78 -23.79
N MET A 10 -12.95 14.16 -24.62
CA MET A 10 -11.99 13.10 -24.32
C MET A 10 -10.57 13.53 -24.74
N ASP A 11 -9.56 13.00 -24.04
CA ASP A 11 -8.15 12.78 -24.42
C ASP A 11 -7.16 13.96 -24.57
N LYS A 12 -6.08 13.95 -23.76
CA LYS A 12 -4.69 13.88 -24.23
C LYS A 12 -3.69 13.78 -23.05
N HIS A 13 -2.94 12.67 -23.05
CA HIS A 13 -1.65 12.51 -22.38
C HIS A 13 -0.65 13.60 -22.83
N GLN A 14 0.15 14.13 -21.90
CA GLN A 14 1.58 14.40 -22.15
C GLN A 14 2.40 14.23 -20.85
N ASP A 15 3.36 13.32 -20.94
CA ASP A 15 4.46 13.06 -20.02
C ASP A 15 5.30 14.31 -19.75
N LYS A 16 5.78 14.42 -18.50
CA LYS A 16 6.84 15.36 -18.14
C LYS A 16 7.99 14.64 -17.43
N ASP A 17 9.16 15.18 -17.74
CA ASP A 17 10.42 15.13 -17.02
C ASP A 17 11.49 14.12 -17.45
N VAL A 18 12.21 14.58 -18.48
CA VAL A 18 13.63 15.01 -18.39
C VAL A 18 14.67 13.92 -18.14
N LYS A 19 15.48 13.73 -19.18
CA LYS A 19 16.70 12.94 -19.23
C LYS A 19 17.84 13.90 -19.63
N GLN A 20 18.92 13.92 -18.86
CA GLN A 20 20.21 14.54 -19.19
C GLN A 20 21.29 13.69 -18.49
N ASP A 21 21.99 12.83 -19.24
CA ASP A 21 23.40 12.94 -19.70
C ASP A 21 24.41 12.91 -18.54
N ASP A 22 25.55 12.25 -18.53
CA ASP A 22 26.39 11.51 -19.49
C ASP A 22 27.36 10.67 -18.61
N LYS A 23 28.10 9.73 -19.21
CA LYS A 23 29.49 9.32 -18.86
C LYS A 23 29.74 7.82 -18.99
N THR A 24 30.19 7.49 -20.20
CA THR A 24 31.18 6.47 -20.58
C THR A 24 31.87 5.65 -19.47
N ALA A 25 31.79 4.32 -19.57
CA ALA A 25 32.85 3.39 -19.13
C ALA A 25 32.66 1.99 -19.75
N THR A 26 33.54 1.68 -20.70
CA THR A 26 34.23 0.41 -20.95
C THR A 26 33.49 -0.93 -20.75
N LYS A 27 33.22 -1.58 -21.88
CA LYS A 27 32.92 -3.01 -21.99
C LYS A 27 34.22 -3.79 -21.82
N ASP A 28 34.40 -4.45 -20.68
CA ASP A 28 35.40 -5.50 -20.54
C ASP A 28 34.86 -6.71 -19.79
N SER A 29 35.34 -7.86 -20.25
CA SER A 29 34.87 -9.22 -20.01
C SER A 29 34.99 -9.67 -18.54
N ALA A 30 33.93 -10.25 -17.98
CA ALA A 30 34.01 -11.14 -16.82
C ALA A 30 32.78 -12.06 -16.74
N GLU A 31 33.02 -13.33 -16.40
CA GLU A 31 32.08 -14.46 -16.31
C GLU A 31 30.71 -14.14 -15.69
N PRO A 32 29.61 -14.82 -16.11
CA PRO A 32 28.40 -14.86 -15.30
C PRO A 32 28.64 -15.75 -14.07
N SER A 33 29.24 -15.16 -13.04
CA SER A 33 29.22 -15.72 -11.69
C SER A 33 27.77 -15.79 -11.22
N LYS A 34 27.28 -17.01 -10.98
CA LYS A 34 25.95 -17.34 -10.51
C LYS A 34 25.57 -16.48 -9.29
N LYS A 35 24.67 -15.52 -9.49
CA LYS A 35 23.85 -14.95 -8.42
C LYS A 35 22.39 -15.20 -8.76
N GLU A 36 21.90 -16.38 -8.41
CA GLU A 36 20.47 -16.60 -8.21
C GLU A 36 20.03 -15.85 -6.94
N SER A 37 20.00 -14.52 -6.98
CA SER A 37 19.17 -13.78 -6.04
C SER A 37 17.74 -13.89 -6.53
N SER A 38 17.08 -15.00 -6.21
CA SER A 38 15.63 -15.11 -6.37
C SER A 38 15.00 -14.12 -5.40
N SER A 39 14.72 -12.91 -5.88
CA SER A 39 13.86 -11.97 -5.18
C SER A 39 12.47 -12.60 -5.14
N LYS A 40 12.20 -13.38 -4.09
CA LYS A 40 10.92 -14.04 -3.90
C LYS A 40 9.90 -12.96 -3.64
N ARG A 41 9.30 -12.47 -4.73
CA ARG A 41 8.26 -11.43 -4.75
C ARG A 41 7.20 -11.86 -3.75
N ARG A 42 7.19 -11.24 -2.55
CA ARG A 42 6.22 -11.56 -1.50
C ARG A 42 4.84 -11.41 -2.11
N ARG A 43 4.07 -12.49 -2.15
CA ARG A 43 2.69 -12.44 -2.64
C ARG A 43 1.93 -11.53 -1.69
N ARG A 44 1.40 -10.44 -2.22
CA ARG A 44 0.51 -9.58 -1.45
C ARG A 44 -0.75 -10.38 -1.12
N PRO A 45 -1.28 -10.26 0.10
CA PRO A 45 -2.58 -10.82 0.43
C PRO A 45 -3.61 -10.37 -0.61
N VAL A 46 -4.42 -11.31 -1.09
CA VAL A 46 -5.51 -11.00 -2.01
C VAL A 46 -6.58 -10.24 -1.22
N LYS A 47 -7.00 -9.09 -1.73
CA LYS A 47 -8.12 -8.35 -1.14
C LYS A 47 -9.40 -9.18 -1.31
N PRO A 48 -10.24 -9.28 -0.27
CA PRO A 48 -11.54 -9.95 -0.38
C PRO A 48 -12.41 -9.37 -1.51
N GLU A 49 -13.34 -10.18 -2.01
CA GLU A 49 -14.37 -9.72 -2.94
C GLU A 49 -15.19 -8.58 -2.31
N GLY A 50 -15.58 -7.58 -3.11
CA GLY A 50 -16.32 -6.41 -2.63
C GLY A 50 -15.50 -5.42 -1.77
N PHE A 51 -14.22 -5.67 -1.48
CA PHE A 51 -13.41 -4.81 -0.60
C PHE A 51 -13.49 -3.32 -0.97
N LYS A 52 -13.40 -2.99 -2.27
CA LYS A 52 -13.40 -1.60 -2.74
C LYS A 52 -14.75 -0.91 -2.54
N GLU A 53 -15.85 -1.64 -2.69
CA GLU A 53 -17.21 -1.13 -2.51
C GLU A 53 -17.47 -0.82 -1.05
N PHE A 54 -17.10 -1.74 -0.15
CA PHE A 54 -17.20 -1.52 1.29
C PHE A 54 -16.25 -0.42 1.78
N GLU A 55 -15.02 -0.35 1.27
CA GLU A 55 -14.07 0.74 1.59
C GLU A 55 -14.65 2.10 1.17
N THR A 56 -15.26 2.18 -0.01
CA THR A 56 -15.89 3.42 -0.50
C THR A 56 -17.09 3.80 0.36
N LEU A 57 -17.93 2.83 0.74
CA LEU A 57 -19.09 3.06 1.61
C LEU A 57 -18.67 3.53 3.00
N ALA A 58 -17.70 2.85 3.62
CA ALA A 58 -17.17 3.20 4.93
C ALA A 58 -16.57 4.62 4.92
N LYS A 59 -15.78 4.94 3.89
CA LYS A 59 -15.23 6.27 3.70
C LYS A 59 -16.32 7.34 3.63
N GLY A 60 -17.37 7.10 2.85
CA GLY A 60 -18.50 8.03 2.74
C GLY A 60 -19.24 8.26 4.07
N ILE A 61 -19.44 7.20 4.88
CA ILE A 61 -20.09 7.32 6.19
C ILE A 61 -19.24 8.15 7.15
N ILE A 62 -17.94 7.85 7.25
CA ILE A 62 -17.03 8.50 8.21
C ILE A 62 -16.78 9.97 7.84
N GLU A 63 -16.58 10.26 6.56
CA GLU A 63 -16.39 11.64 6.09
C GLU A 63 -17.68 12.47 6.23
N ALA A 64 -18.86 11.85 6.09
CA ALA A 64 -20.14 12.53 6.35
C ALA A 64 -20.35 12.90 7.84
N ASP A 65 -19.73 12.15 8.75
CA ASP A 65 -19.69 12.45 10.18
C ASP A 65 -18.64 13.52 10.54
N GLY A 66 -17.94 14.07 9.54
CA GLY A 66 -16.90 15.08 9.73
C GLY A 66 -15.56 14.53 10.22
N SER A 67 -15.42 13.21 10.27
CA SER A 67 -14.19 12.52 10.68
C SER A 67 -13.35 12.09 9.47
N SER A 68 -12.03 11.97 9.65
CA SER A 68 -11.14 11.46 8.60
C SER A 68 -11.15 9.94 8.57
N TYR A 69 -11.50 9.35 7.41
CA TYR A 69 -11.49 7.90 7.21
C TYR A 69 -10.14 7.25 7.59
N TYR A 70 -9.03 7.89 7.24
CA TYR A 70 -7.70 7.34 7.50
C TYR A 70 -7.26 7.49 8.97
N GLU A 71 -7.75 8.50 9.68
CA GLU A 71 -7.51 8.63 11.13
C GLU A 71 -8.31 7.57 11.89
N TRP A 72 -9.59 7.41 11.58
CA TRP A 72 -10.41 6.33 12.14
C TRP A 72 -9.77 4.96 11.90
N LEU A 73 -9.29 4.70 10.67
CA LEU A 73 -8.62 3.44 10.35
C LEU A 73 -7.32 3.24 11.14
N HIS A 74 -6.61 4.32 11.46
CA HIS A 74 -5.43 4.27 12.32
C HIS A 74 -5.78 3.86 13.75
N GLU A 75 -6.82 4.47 14.33
CA GLU A 75 -7.30 4.14 15.68
C GLU A 75 -7.76 2.69 15.78
N GLN A 76 -8.57 2.21 14.82
CA GLN A 76 -9.00 0.82 14.78
C GLN A 76 -7.82 -0.16 14.71
N HIS A 77 -6.78 0.19 13.95
CA HIS A 77 -5.58 -0.65 13.89
C HIS A 77 -4.81 -0.68 15.21
N GLN A 78 -4.68 0.46 15.91
CA GLN A 78 -4.06 0.53 17.23
C GLN A 78 -4.82 -0.35 18.24
N ASP A 79 -6.14 -0.28 18.25
CA ASP A 79 -7.00 -1.08 19.13
C ASP A 79 -6.81 -2.59 18.90
N ILE A 80 -6.73 -3.02 17.64
CA ILE A 80 -6.47 -4.42 17.29
C ILE A 80 -5.10 -4.87 17.80
N ILE A 81 -4.06 -4.06 17.59
CA ILE A 81 -2.69 -4.37 18.06
C ILE A 81 -2.67 -4.45 19.59
N LEU A 82 -3.29 -3.48 20.27
CA LEU A 82 -3.33 -3.43 21.72
C LEU A 82 -4.04 -4.66 22.29
N ASN A 83 -5.22 -4.98 21.75
CA ASN A 83 -5.98 -6.16 22.17
C ASN A 83 -5.23 -7.46 21.89
N PHE A 84 -4.54 -7.56 20.75
CA PHE A 84 -3.66 -8.68 20.43
C PHE A 84 -2.54 -8.82 21.48
N ASN A 85 -1.87 -7.72 21.83
CA ASN A 85 -0.78 -7.74 22.80
C ASN A 85 -1.24 -8.16 24.20
N VAL A 86 -2.38 -7.62 24.65
CA VAL A 86 -2.99 -7.98 25.94
C VAL A 86 -3.36 -9.47 25.95
N SER A 87 -4.04 -9.95 24.90
CA SER A 87 -4.47 -11.35 24.79
C SER A 87 -3.31 -12.33 24.70
N ASN A 88 -2.18 -11.91 24.13
CA ASN A 88 -1.01 -12.77 23.87
C ASN A 88 0.18 -12.46 24.78
N GLN A 89 -0.02 -11.69 25.86
CA GLN A 89 1.05 -11.20 26.73
C GLN A 89 2.03 -12.31 27.14
N LYS A 90 1.53 -13.46 27.61
CA LYS A 90 2.39 -14.59 28.02
C LYS A 90 3.25 -15.12 26.87
N GLN A 91 2.68 -15.27 25.69
CA GLN A 91 3.42 -15.76 24.51
C GLN A 91 4.49 -14.76 24.09
N ILE A 92 4.16 -13.48 24.05
CA ILE A 92 5.10 -12.39 23.73
C ILE A 92 6.25 -12.37 24.73
N THR A 93 5.97 -12.44 26.04
CA THR A 93 7.03 -12.47 27.07
C THR A 93 7.93 -13.70 26.98
N ASN A 94 7.38 -14.87 26.64
CA ASN A 94 8.16 -16.10 26.48
C ASN A 94 9.08 -16.05 25.26
N VAL A 95 8.63 -15.42 24.17
CA VAL A 95 9.47 -15.20 22.98
C VAL A 95 10.58 -14.20 23.30
N ALA A 96 10.29 -13.10 24.01
CA ALA A 96 11.28 -12.13 24.42
C ALA A 96 12.39 -12.75 25.28
N LYS A 97 12.04 -13.63 26.23
CA LYS A 97 13.00 -14.34 27.10
C LYS A 97 13.84 -15.41 26.38
N LYS A 98 13.40 -15.91 25.23
CA LYS A 98 14.15 -16.91 24.44
C LYS A 98 15.16 -16.27 23.46
N GLY A 99 15.07 -14.96 23.27
CA GLY A 99 15.96 -14.20 22.37
C GLY A 99 17.19 -13.60 23.06
N GLU A 100 17.27 -13.68 24.40
CA GLU A 100 18.49 -13.46 25.19
C GLU A 100 19.29 -14.75 25.31
#